data_AF-A0A4Q4NVJ0-F1
#
_entry.id   AF-A0A4Q4NVJ0-F1
#
_cell.length_a   1.000
_cell.length_b   1.000
_cell.length_c   1.000
_cell.angle_alpha   90.00
_cell.angle_beta   90.00
_cell.angle_gamma   90.00
#
_symmetry.space_group_name_H-M   'P 1'
#
loop_
_entity.id
_entity.type
_entity.pdbx_description
1 polymer ?
#
loop_
_entity_poly.entity_id
_entity_poly.type
_entity_poly.pdbx_seq_one_letter_code
_entity_poly.pdbx_strand_id
1 'polypeptide(L)'
;MSELLGAHAAFTDPISFTERQLPVSLSPTPPPPTAILLAYSLGSLFLILAALNILCTSVTRDVRTTRYYLMILACGDMGHMWANYIGMGSEVFWNFDSYNEVMMGNVAITVVLWTMRVLTLSGAFGRIGR
;
A
#
# COMPACT_ATOMS: atom_id res chain seq x y z
N MET A 1 -0.71 4.96 -6.76
CA MET A 1 0.44 4.15 -7.21
C MET A 1 -0.13 2.77 -7.45
N SER A 2 0.03 2.19 -8.64
CA SER A 2 -0.36 0.80 -8.87
C SER A 2 0.62 -0.12 -8.14
N GLU A 3 0.15 -1.26 -7.67
CA GLU A 3 0.97 -2.29 -7.02
C GLU A 3 2.14 -2.71 -7.94
N LEU A 4 1.94 -2.66 -9.25
CA LEU A 4 2.99 -2.90 -10.25
C LEU A 4 4.11 -1.86 -10.22
N LEU A 5 3.79 -0.58 -10.03
CA LEU A 5 4.81 0.47 -9.88
C LEU A 5 5.58 0.31 -8.56
N GLY A 6 4.89 -0.07 -7.49
CA GLY A 6 5.52 -0.40 -6.21
C GLY A 6 6.47 -1.60 -6.34
N ALA A 7 6.02 -2.66 -7.02
CA ALA A 7 6.84 -3.84 -7.28
C ALA A 7 8.07 -3.48 -8.11
N HIS A 8 7.89 -2.70 -9.19
CA HIS A 8 9.00 -2.24 -10.02
C HIS A 8 10.03 -1.44 -9.21
N ALA A 9 9.58 -0.48 -8.40
CA ALA A 9 10.47 0.32 -7.55
C ALA A 9 11.27 -0.55 -6.57
N ALA A 10 10.58 -1.50 -5.91
CA ALA A 10 11.20 -2.41 -4.95
C ALA A 10 12.22 -3.38 -5.59
N PHE A 11 11.97 -3.86 -6.81
CA PHE A 11 12.87 -4.79 -7.50
C PHE A 11 14.05 -4.10 -8.19
N THR A 12 13.83 -2.94 -8.80
CA THR A 12 14.84 -2.27 -9.63
C THR A 12 15.83 -1.46 -8.79
N ASP A 13 15.37 -0.81 -7.71
CA ASP A 13 16.23 -0.03 -6.80
C ASP A 13 15.77 -0.17 -5.34
N PRO A 14 16.04 -1.33 -4.70
CA PRO A 14 15.60 -1.60 -3.33
C PRO A 14 16.25 -0.66 -2.30
N ILE A 15 17.42 -0.10 -2.59
CA ILE A 15 18.12 0.83 -1.70
C ILE A 15 17.35 2.14 -1.65
N SER A 16 17.13 2.77 -2.81
CA SER A 16 16.33 4.00 -2.92
C SER A 16 14.90 3.79 -2.41
N PHE A 17 14.29 2.64 -2.75
CA PHE A 17 12.97 2.29 -2.24
C PHE A 17 12.91 2.26 -0.70
N THR A 18 13.95 1.73 -0.05
CA THR A 18 14.03 1.65 1.41
C THR A 18 14.29 3.02 2.04
N GLU A 19 15.24 3.79 1.51
CA GLU A 19 15.60 5.11 2.04
C GLU A 19 14.44 6.11 1.93
N ARG A 20 13.66 6.02 0.85
CA ARG A 20 12.53 6.91 0.60
C ARG A 20 11.26 6.57 1.41
N GLN A 21 11.28 5.54 2.25
CA GLN A 21 10.15 5.26 3.17
C GLN A 21 9.99 6.36 4.24
N LEU A 22 11.02 7.18 4.46
CA LEU A 22 11.03 8.31 5.39
C LEU A 22 11.40 9.60 4.63
N PRO A 23 11.22 10.78 5.24
CA PRO A 23 11.76 12.03 4.69
C PRO A 23 13.23 11.87 4.40
N VAL A 24 13.71 12.47 3.31
CA VAL A 24 15.10 12.33 2.86
C VAL A 24 16.04 12.96 3.89
N SER A 25 16.48 12.15 4.84
CA SER A 25 17.70 12.39 5.61
C SER A 25 18.77 11.52 4.96
N LEU A 26 19.77 12.16 4.35
CA LEU A 26 20.96 11.50 3.82
C LEU A 26 21.71 10.84 4.98
N SER A 27 21.28 9.66 5.39
CA SER A 27 22.08 8.83 6.28
C SER A 27 23.28 8.38 5.46
N PRO A 28 24.52 8.67 5.88
CA PRO A 28 25.71 8.32 5.09
C PRO A 28 25.96 6.80 5.05
N THR A 29 25.16 6.01 5.78
CA THR A 29 25.28 4.56 5.86
C THR A 29 24.19 3.90 5.02
N PRO A 30 24.53 2.96 4.13
CA PRO A 30 23.55 2.26 3.33
C PRO A 30 22.59 1.44 4.22
N PRO A 31 21.37 1.14 3.73
CA PRO A 31 20.43 0.30 4.45
C PRO A 31 21.03 -1.07 4.76
N PRO A 32 20.74 -1.65 5.94
CA PRO A 32 21.22 -2.98 6.27
C PRO A 32 20.66 -4.03 5.30
N PRO A 33 21.36 -5.16 5.05
CA PRO A 33 20.88 -6.21 4.15
C PRO A 33 19.49 -6.76 4.47
N THR A 34 19.09 -6.72 5.75
CA THR A 34 17.76 -7.09 6.21
C THR A 34 16.67 -6.16 5.63
N ALA A 35 16.93 -4.86 5.53
CA ALA A 35 15.99 -3.91 4.94
C ALA A 35 15.86 -4.12 3.43
N ILE A 36 16.97 -4.39 2.75
CA ILE A 36 16.99 -4.74 1.32
C ILE A 36 16.16 -6.01 1.05
N LEU A 37 16.32 -7.04 1.89
CA LEU A 37 15.52 -8.27 1.80
C LEU A 37 14.02 -8.01 2.00
N LEU A 38 13.66 -7.12 2.92
CA LEU A 38 12.27 -6.71 3.13
C LEU A 38 11.71 -5.93 1.94
N ALA A 39 12.50 -5.07 1.29
CA ALA A 39 12.08 -4.37 0.08
C ALA A 39 11.70 -5.37 -1.03
N TYR A 40 12.56 -6.35 -1.31
CA TYR A 40 12.26 -7.41 -2.28
C TYR A 40 11.04 -8.25 -1.91
N SER A 41 10.90 -8.57 -0.63
CA SER A 41 9.74 -9.32 -0.12
C SER A 41 8.44 -8.54 -0.35
N LEU A 42 8.47 -7.23 -0.11
CA LEU A 42 7.34 -6.34 -0.35
C LEU A 42 7.03 -6.22 -1.85
N GLY A 43 8.05 -6.13 -2.70
CA GLY A 43 7.89 -6.16 -4.16
C GLY A 43 7.17 -7.41 -4.65
N SER A 44 7.52 -8.58 -4.10
CA SER A 44 6.83 -9.85 -4.39
C SER A 44 5.36 -9.82 -3.93
N LEU A 45 5.09 -9.32 -2.72
CA LEU A 45 3.73 -9.19 -2.20
C LEU A 45 2.86 -8.24 -3.04
N PHE A 46 3.44 -7.16 -3.58
CA PHE A 46 2.72 -6.27 -4.49
C PHE A 46 2.26 -6.98 -5.76
N LEU A 47 3.08 -7.86 -6.36
CA LEU A 47 2.68 -8.64 -7.54
C LEU A 47 1.54 -9.61 -7.21
N ILE A 48 1.62 -10.29 -6.07
CA ILE A 48 0.55 -11.19 -5.60
C ILE A 48 -0.74 -10.41 -5.37
N LEU A 49 -0.66 -9.25 -4.71
CA LEU A 49 -1.82 -8.41 -4.43
C LEU A 49 -2.45 -7.87 -5.73
N ALA A 50 -1.64 -7.48 -6.71
CA ALA A 50 -2.12 -7.07 -8.04
C ALA A 50 -2.91 -8.20 -8.72
N ALA A 51 -2.38 -9.43 -8.69
CA ALA A 51 -3.05 -10.59 -9.26
C ALA A 51 -4.37 -10.92 -8.53
N LEU A 52 -4.37 -10.85 -7.19
CA LEU A 52 -5.56 -11.06 -6.37
C LEU A 52 -6.63 -9.98 -6.63
N ASN A 53 -6.23 -8.72 -6.80
CA ASN A 53 -7.16 -7.63 -7.14
C ASN A 53 -7.88 -8.00 -8.45
N ILE A 54 -7.13 -8.32 -9.51
CA ILE A 54 -7.71 -8.72 -10.81
C ILE A 54 -8.62 -9.94 -10.65
N LEU A 55 -8.15 -10.97 -9.93
CA LEU A 55 -8.90 -12.21 -9.75
C LEU A 55 -10.23 -11.96 -9.03
N CYS A 56 -10.22 -11.21 -7.93
CA CYS A 56 -11.39 -11.04 -7.05
C CYS A 56 -12.33 -9.92 -7.47
N THR A 57 -11.88 -8.94 -8.27
CA THR A 57 -12.73 -7.82 -8.73
C THR A 57 -13.14 -7.94 -10.18
N SER A 58 -12.35 -8.59 -11.04
CA SER A 58 -12.57 -8.58 -12.49
C SER A 58 -12.87 -9.98 -13.06
N VAL A 59 -12.22 -11.02 -12.55
CA VAL A 59 -12.40 -12.40 -13.04
C VAL A 59 -13.53 -13.12 -12.31
N THR A 60 -13.56 -13.02 -10.97
CA THR A 60 -14.57 -13.68 -10.14
C THR A 60 -15.92 -12.98 -10.28
N ARG A 61 -16.96 -13.75 -10.62
CA ARG A 61 -18.36 -13.24 -10.69
C ARG A 61 -19.17 -13.48 -9.41
N ASP A 62 -18.55 -14.05 -8.39
CA ASP A 62 -19.20 -14.23 -7.10
C ASP A 62 -19.11 -12.96 -6.25
N VAL A 63 -20.28 -12.35 -6.08
CA VAL A 63 -20.51 -11.13 -5.30
C VAL A 63 -20.03 -11.27 -3.87
N ARG A 64 -20.21 -12.46 -3.27
CA ARG A 64 -19.83 -12.72 -1.89
C ARG A 64 -18.32 -12.68 -1.72
N THR A 65 -17.58 -13.29 -2.65
CA THR A 65 -16.12 -13.26 -2.71
C THR A 65 -15.61 -11.83 -2.84
N THR A 66 -16.11 -11.04 -3.80
CA THR A 66 -15.69 -9.64 -3.96
C THR A 66 -15.97 -8.83 -2.71
N ARG A 67 -17.13 -9.02 -2.05
CA ARG A 67 -17.47 -8.30 -0.83
C ARG A 67 -16.52 -8.60 0.33
N TYR A 68 -16.25 -9.88 0.60
CA TYR A 68 -15.30 -10.24 1.66
C TYR A 68 -13.87 -9.82 1.32
N TYR A 69 -13.49 -9.93 0.05
CA TYR A 69 -12.19 -9.47 -0.43
C TYR A 69 -11.97 -7.98 -0.14
N LEU A 70 -12.92 -7.12 -0.52
CA LEU A 70 -12.84 -5.68 -0.24
C LEU A 70 -12.80 -5.37 1.26
N MET A 71 -13.54 -6.13 2.07
CA MET A 71 -13.52 -5.98 3.54
C MET A 71 -12.16 -6.35 4.14
N ILE A 72 -11.57 -7.46 3.69
CA ILE A 72 -10.24 -7.90 4.12
C ILE A 72 -9.18 -6.87 3.73
N LEU A 73 -9.24 -6.35 2.51
CA LEU A 73 -8.32 -5.30 2.07
C LEU A 73 -8.48 -4.01 2.89
N ALA A 74 -9.71 -3.60 3.21
CA ALA A 74 -9.94 -2.43 4.06
C ALA A 74 -9.32 -2.61 5.46
N CYS A 75 -9.37 -3.81 6.04
CA CYS A 75 -8.64 -4.11 7.27
C CYS A 75 -7.11 -4.04 7.08
N GLY A 76 -6.61 -4.55 5.95
CA GLY A 76 -5.20 -4.46 5.56
C GLY A 76 -4.70 -3.03 5.45
N ASP A 77 -5.50 -2.13 4.87
CA ASP A 77 -5.17 -0.70 4.77
C ASP A 77 -4.99 -0.07 6.16
N MET A 78 -5.87 -0.39 7.12
CA MET A 78 -5.74 0.11 8.49
C MET A 78 -4.44 -0.38 9.15
N GLY A 79 -4.09 -1.66 8.93
CA GLY A 79 -2.81 -2.20 9.37
C GLY A 79 -1.60 -1.50 8.73
N HIS A 80 -1.69 -1.20 7.42
CA HIS A 80 -0.65 -0.45 6.70
C HIS A 80 -0.51 0.98 7.22
N MET A 81 -1.62 1.68 7.46
CA MET A 81 -1.61 3.02 8.05
C MET A 81 -1.01 3.03 9.46
N TRP A 82 -1.35 2.04 10.28
CA TRP A 82 -0.77 1.87 11.60
C TRP A 82 0.75 1.63 11.54
N ALA A 83 1.21 0.77 10.63
CA ALA A 83 2.63 0.52 10.43
C ALA A 83 3.39 1.79 10.01
N ASN A 84 2.82 2.60 9.11
CA ASN A 84 3.40 3.88 8.71
C ASN A 84 3.43 4.87 9.89
N TYR A 85 2.35 4.97 10.68
CA TYR A 85 2.33 5.84 11.86
C TYR A 85 3.42 5.48 12.87
N ILE A 86 3.60 4.19 13.15
CA ILE A 86 4.64 3.71 14.07
C ILE A 86 6.04 3.91 13.48
N GLY A 87 6.24 3.58 12.20
CA GLY A 87 7.56 3.66 11.54
C GLY A 87 8.04 5.08 11.30
N MET A 88 7.14 5.99 10.91
CA MET A 88 7.46 7.41 10.67
C MET A 88 7.55 8.20 11.98
N GLY A 89 6.81 7.78 13.01
CA GLY A 89 6.56 8.58 14.19
C GLY A 89 5.51 9.67 13.94
N SER A 90 4.88 10.13 15.02
CA SER A 90 3.73 11.05 14.96
C SER A 90 4.07 12.38 14.26
N GLU A 91 5.23 12.95 14.55
CA GLU A 91 5.65 14.25 13.98
C GLU A 91 5.75 14.20 12.46
N VAL A 92 6.43 13.18 11.91
CA VAL A 92 6.56 13.01 10.47
C VAL A 92 5.23 12.62 9.86
N PHE A 93 4.51 11.66 10.46
CA PHE A 93 3.26 11.15 9.91
C PHE A 93 2.21 12.24 9.69
N TRP A 94 2.08 13.21 10.60
CA TRP A 94 1.13 14.32 10.45
C TRP A 94 1.66 15.50 9.63
N ASN A 95 2.96 15.52 9.30
CA ASN A 95 3.58 16.58 8.51
C ASN A 95 3.62 16.21 7.01
N PHE A 96 2.48 16.36 6.34
CA PHE A 96 2.34 16.03 4.92
C PHE A 96 3.26 16.83 3.99
N ASP A 97 3.71 18.01 4.39
CA ASP A 97 4.64 18.83 3.59
C ASP A 97 6.04 18.21 3.50
N SER A 98 6.38 17.30 4.42
CA SER A 98 7.66 16.58 4.41
C SER A 98 7.67 15.34 3.51
N TYR A 99 6.53 15.00 2.89
CA TYR A 99 6.38 13.73 2.19
C TYR A 99 7.04 13.75 0.83
N ASN A 100 7.81 12.70 0.56
CA ASN A 100 8.25 12.38 -0.79
C ASN A 100 7.22 11.49 -1.50
N GLU A 101 7.43 11.21 -2.80
CA GLU A 101 6.51 10.42 -3.63
C GLU A 101 6.17 9.03 -3.07
N VAL A 102 7.12 8.36 -2.41
CA VAL A 102 6.93 7.03 -1.83
C VAL A 102 6.07 7.12 -0.58
N MET A 103 6.30 8.13 0.28
CA MET A 103 5.47 8.40 1.45
C MET A 103 4.03 8.78 1.05
N MET A 104 3.87 9.60 0.02
CA MET A 104 2.56 9.89 -0.58
C MET A 104 1.88 8.62 -1.09
N GLY A 105 2.66 7.71 -1.68
CA GLY A 105 2.26 6.35 -2.04
C GLY A 105 1.70 5.55 -0.88
N ASN A 106 2.42 5.51 0.23
CA ASN A 106 2.07 4.68 1.37
C ASN A 106 0.86 5.21 2.14
N VAL A 107 0.73 6.54 2.28
CA VAL A 107 -0.28 7.15 3.15
C VAL A 107 -1.48 7.65 2.36
N ALA A 108 -1.27 8.61 1.45
CA ALA A 108 -2.38 9.28 0.77
C ALA A 108 -3.17 8.31 -0.13
N ILE A 109 -2.47 7.47 -0.89
CA ILE A 109 -3.13 6.48 -1.76
C ILE A 109 -3.83 5.40 -0.94
N THR A 110 -3.25 4.95 0.18
CA THR A 110 -3.90 3.98 1.08
C THR A 110 -5.20 4.54 1.66
N VAL A 111 -5.22 5.80 2.09
CA VAL A 111 -6.45 6.47 2.55
C VAL A 111 -7.52 6.51 1.46
N VAL A 112 -7.14 6.84 0.22
CA VAL A 112 -8.07 6.85 -0.92
C VAL A 112 -8.62 5.45 -1.18
N LEU A 113 -7.76 4.42 -1.22
CA LEU A 113 -8.17 3.04 -1.46
C LEU A 113 -9.11 2.53 -0.36
N TRP A 114 -8.76 2.75 0.91
CA TRP A 114 -9.60 2.40 2.04
C TRP A 114 -10.97 3.07 1.94
N THR A 115 -11.01 4.37 1.64
CA THR A 115 -12.24 5.13 1.48
C THR A 115 -13.10 4.55 0.36
N MET A 116 -12.52 4.27 -0.81
CA MET A 116 -13.25 3.67 -1.93
C MET A 116 -13.80 2.29 -1.59
N ARG A 117 -13.05 1.47 -0.84
CA ARG A 117 -13.50 0.16 -0.38
C ARG A 117 -14.68 0.29 0.59
N VAL A 118 -14.60 1.17 1.59
CA VAL A 118 -15.69 1.42 2.54
C VAL A 118 -16.94 1.95 1.83
N LEU A 119 -16.79 2.93 0.93
CA LEU A 119 -17.89 3.46 0.14
C LEU A 119 -18.54 2.38 -0.73
N THR A 120 -17.75 1.54 -1.40
CA THR A 120 -18.25 0.40 -2.18
C THR A 120 -19.01 -0.60 -1.31
N LEU A 121 -18.47 -0.96 -0.14
CA LEU A 121 -19.10 -1.88 0.80
C LEU A 121 -20.39 -1.33 1.42
N SER A 122 -20.46 0.00 1.61
CA SER A 122 -21.66 0.69 2.11
C SER A 122 -22.75 0.84 1.04
N GLY A 123 -22.42 0.61 -0.23
CA GLY A 123 -23.35 0.72 -1.36
C GLY A 123 -23.46 2.14 -1.95
N ALA A 124 -22.53 3.04 -1.64
CA ALA A 124 -22.53 4.42 -2.15
C ALA A 124 -22.44 4.50 -3.68
N PHE A 125 -21.82 3.50 -4.32
CA PHE A 125 -21.71 3.38 -5.78
C PHE A 125 -22.73 2.39 -6.39
N GLY A 126 -23.78 2.04 -5.64
CA GLY A 126 -24.70 0.96 -5.97
C GLY A 126 -24.38 -0.34 -5.21
N ARG A 127 -25.29 -1.32 -5.28
CA ARG A 127 -25.10 -2.60 -4.59
C ARG A 127 -24.25 -3.54 -5.43
N ILE A 128 -23.22 -4.12 -4.80
CA ILE A 128 -22.40 -5.16 -5.40
C ILE A 128 -23.33 -6.33 -5.80
N GLY A 129 -23.33 -6.70 -7.08
CA GLY A 129 -24.04 -7.89 -7.57
C GLY A 129 -25.50 -7.74 -7.95
N ARG A 130 -25.96 -6.52 -8.28
CA ARG A 130 -27.27 -6.31 -8.90
C ARG A 130 -27.17 -6.22 -10.41
#